data_AF-A0A527VM74-F1
#
_entry.id   AF-A0A527VM74-F1
#
_cell.length_a   1.000
_cell.length_b   1.000
_cell.length_c   1.000
_cell.angle_alpha   90.00
_cell.angle_beta   90.00
_cell.angle_gamma   90.00
#
_symmetry.space_group_name_H-M   'P 1'
#
loop_
_entity.id
_entity.type
_entity.pdbx_description
1 polymer ?
#
loop_
_entity_poly.entity_id
_entity_poly.type
_entity_poly.pdbx_seq_one_letter_code
_entity_poly.pdbx_strand_id
1 'polypeptide(L)' 'AERRLFGAPMAELQMVQGHIADMALDVDAAALLIYRAAWTKDMGAARVTREAAMAKLFATDKAQEVIDKAVQLHGGD' A
#
# COMPACT_ATOMS: atom_id res chain seq x y z
N ALA A 1 -19.00 -4.08 4.06
CA ALA A 1 -19.33 -4.16 5.50
C ALA A 1 -20.22 -5.38 5.83
N GLU A 2 -20.14 -6.45 5.03
CA GLU A 2 -21.11 -7.56 5.10
C GLU A 2 -20.66 -8.68 6.07
N ARG A 3 -19.35 -8.83 6.31
CA ARG A 3 -18.81 -9.86 7.21
C ARG A 3 -18.87 -9.42 8.68
N ARG A 4 -19.53 -10.23 9.51
CA ARG A 4 -19.59 -10.08 10.97
C ARG A 4 -18.77 -11.16 11.65
N LEU A 5 -18.01 -10.80 12.68
CA LEU A 5 -17.18 -11.69 13.49
C LEU A 5 -17.29 -11.25 14.95
N PHE A 6 -17.27 -12.20 15.90
CA PHE A 6 -17.32 -11.90 17.34
C PHE A 6 -18.49 -10.98 17.76
N GLY A 7 -19.62 -11.05 17.06
CA GLY A 7 -20.82 -10.25 17.35
C GLY A 7 -20.85 -8.82 16.78
N ALA A 8 -19.80 -8.38 16.07
CA ALA A 8 -19.72 -7.05 15.48
C ALA A 8 -19.34 -7.11 13.98
N PRO A 9 -19.57 -6.04 13.19
CA PRO A 9 -18.99 -5.90 11.86
C PRO A 9 -17.46 -6.03 11.91
N MET A 10 -16.86 -6.80 11.00
CA MET A 10 -15.41 -7.00 10.96
C MET A 10 -14.63 -5.68 10.87
N ALA A 11 -15.20 -4.67 10.20
CA ALA A 11 -14.61 -3.34 10.06
C ALA A 11 -14.50 -2.55 11.38
N GLU A 12 -15.20 -2.97 12.45
CA GLU A 12 -15.11 -2.36 13.79
C GLU A 12 -14.02 -2.99 14.65
N LEU A 13 -13.44 -4.12 14.23
CA LEU A 13 -12.36 -4.77 14.95
C LEU A 13 -11.07 -3.94 14.80
N GLN A 14 -10.46 -3.53 15.91
CA GLN A 14 -9.28 -2.67 15.92
C GLN A 14 -8.13 -3.22 15.07
N MET A 15 -7.88 -4.54 15.09
CA MET A 15 -6.82 -5.15 14.26
C MET A 15 -7.10 -5.00 12.76
N VAL A 16 -8.36 -5.11 12.35
CA VAL A 16 -8.77 -4.93 10.94
C VAL A 16 -8.57 -3.48 10.52
N GLN A 17 -8.95 -2.53 11.38
CA GLN A 17 -8.73 -1.11 11.14
C GLN A 17 -7.24 -0.78 11.04
N GLY A 18 -6.41 -1.36 11.90
CA GLY A 18 -4.95 -1.24 11.85
C GLY A 18 -4.38 -1.73 10.52
N HIS A 19 -4.77 -2.93 10.08
CA HIS A 19 -4.34 -3.44 8.78
C HIS A 19 -4.76 -2.54 7.62
N ILE A 20 -6.00 -2.03 7.62
CA ILE A 20 -6.48 -1.12 6.58
C ILE A 20 -5.69 0.20 6.59
N ALA A 21 -5.41 0.74 7.78
CA ALA A 21 -4.63 1.97 7.93
C ALA A 21 -3.20 1.79 7.40
N ASP A 22 -2.53 0.70 7.76
CA ASP A 22 -1.18 0.39 7.27
C ASP A 22 -1.17 0.20 5.75
N MET A 23 -2.13 -0.56 5.21
CA MET A 23 -2.22 -0.77 3.75
C MET A 23 -2.45 0.54 2.99
N ALA A 24 -3.32 1.42 3.51
CA ALA A 24 -3.57 2.72 2.89
C ALA A 24 -2.31 3.60 2.91
N LEU A 25 -1.59 3.63 4.03
CA LEU A 25 -0.33 4.37 4.16
C LEU A 25 0.74 3.84 3.20
N ASP A 26 0.88 2.52 3.10
CA ASP A 26 1.85 1.87 2.21
C ASP A 26 1.59 2.24 0.74
N VAL A 27 0.33 2.25 0.31
CA VAL A 27 -0.07 2.65 -1.05
C VAL A 27 0.22 4.13 -1.31
N ASP A 28 -0.13 5.01 -0.36
CA ASP A 28 0.10 6.46 -0.50
C ASP A 28 1.60 6.78 -0.57
N ALA A 29 2.41 6.16 0.30
CA ALA A 29 3.86 6.31 0.29
C ALA A 29 4.48 5.81 -1.03
N ALA A 30 4.02 4.67 -1.55
CA ALA A 30 4.46 4.15 -2.85
C ALA A 30 4.12 5.13 -3.99
N ALA A 31 2.91 5.68 -4.00
CA ALA A 31 2.49 6.66 -4.99
C ALA A 31 3.36 7.92 -4.94
N LEU A 32 3.66 8.44 -3.75
CA LEU A 32 4.52 9.62 -3.57
C LEU A 32 5.95 9.38 -4.09
N LEU A 33 6.51 8.20 -3.89
CA LEU A 33 7.83 7.85 -4.45
C LEU A 33 7.81 7.83 -5.98
N ILE A 34 6.77 7.24 -6.56
CA ILE A 34 6.57 7.17 -8.02
C ILE A 34 6.42 8.59 -8.59
N TYR A 35 5.52 9.39 -8.03
CA TYR A 35 5.29 10.76 -8.48
C TYR A 35 6.53 11.63 -8.33
N ARG A 36 7.31 11.46 -7.25
CA ARG A 36 8.59 12.17 -7.11
C ARG A 36 9.58 11.80 -8.21
N ALA A 37 9.70 10.52 -8.57
CA ALA A 37 10.58 10.08 -9.65
C ALA A 37 10.13 10.64 -11.01
N ALA A 38 8.83 10.58 -11.30
CA ALA A 38 8.24 11.13 -12.52
C ALA A 38 8.44 12.66 -12.60
N TRP A 39 8.06 13.37 -11.55
CA TRP A 39 8.21 14.83 -11.47
C TRP A 39 9.67 15.28 -11.66
N THR A 40 10.61 14.57 -11.03
CA THR A 40 12.05 14.88 -11.20
C THR A 40 12.47 14.77 -12.67
N LYS A 41 11.93 13.79 -13.40
CA LYS A 41 12.20 13.64 -14.83
C LYS A 41 11.56 14.76 -15.65
N ASP A 42 10.31 15.09 -15.35
CA ASP A 42 9.55 16.14 -16.04
C ASP A 42 10.19 17.53 -15.85
N MET A 43 10.80 17.77 -14.69
CA MET A 43 11.59 18.97 -14.40
C MET A 43 12.94 19.04 -15.11
N GLY A 44 13.23 18.11 -16.02
CA GLY A 44 14.42 18.16 -16.89
C GLY A 44 15.66 17.49 -16.31
N ALA A 45 15.53 16.70 -15.23
CA ALA A 45 16.68 15.95 -14.74
C ALA A 45 17.24 15.00 -15.82
N ALA A 46 18.56 15.07 -16.02
CA ALA A 46 19.24 14.22 -17.00
C ALA A 46 19.09 12.72 -16.68
N ARG A 47 19.06 12.37 -15.38
CA ARG A 47 18.94 10.99 -14.89
C ARG A 47 18.05 10.92 -13.65
N VAL A 48 17.19 9.91 -13.58
CA VAL A 48 16.29 9.61 -12.44
C VAL A 48 16.40 8.17 -11.94
N THR A 49 17.46 7.46 -12.32
CA THR A 49 17.63 6.02 -12.03
C THR A 49 17.54 5.71 -10.53
N ARG A 50 18.05 6.59 -9.67
CA ARG A 50 18.01 6.40 -8.21
C ARG A 50 16.58 6.49 -7.70
N GLU A 51 15.87 7.55 -8.04
CA GLU A 51 14.49 7.81 -7.61
C GLU A 51 13.56 6.72 -8.15
N ALA A 52 13.72 6.34 -9.42
CA ALA A 52 12.94 5.27 -10.04
C ALA A 52 13.24 3.90 -9.41
N ALA A 53 14.50 3.60 -9.06
CA ALA A 53 14.85 2.35 -8.38
C ALA A 53 14.27 2.29 -6.96
N MET A 54 14.31 3.40 -6.21
CA MET A 54 13.68 3.50 -4.90
C MET A 54 12.16 3.30 -4.99
N ALA A 55 11.51 3.97 -5.94
CA ALA A 55 10.08 3.83 -6.18
C ALA A 55 9.71 2.38 -6.55
N LYS A 56 10.47 1.77 -7.47
CA LYS A 56 10.24 0.38 -7.90
C LYS A 56 10.34 -0.59 -6.72
N LEU A 57 11.45 -0.56 -5.98
CA LEU A 57 11.67 -1.45 -4.84
C LEU A 57 10.55 -1.34 -3.81
N PHE A 58 10.29 -0.12 -3.34
CA PHE A 58 9.30 0.10 -2.30
C PHE A 58 7.89 -0.26 -2.77
N ALA A 59 7.49 0.19 -3.96
CA ALA A 59 6.15 -0.06 -4.46
C ALA A 59 5.88 -1.56 -4.69
N THR A 60 6.86 -2.32 -5.21
CA THR A 60 6.64 -3.75 -5.44
C THR A 60 6.60 -4.54 -4.15
N ASP A 61 7.49 -4.25 -3.20
CA ASP A 61 7.52 -4.96 -1.92
C ASP A 61 6.23 -4.67 -1.12
N LYS A 62 5.80 -3.40 -1.08
CA LYS A 62 4.56 -3.01 -0.39
C LYS A 62 3.29 -3.48 -1.10
N ALA A 63 3.30 -3.58 -2.43
CA ALA A 63 2.18 -4.19 -3.13
C ALA A 63 1.97 -5.65 -2.69
N GLN A 64 3.05 -6.44 -2.54
CA GLN A 64 2.93 -7.81 -2.04
C GLN A 64 2.36 -7.86 -0.63
N GLU A 65 2.92 -7.07 0.31
CA GLU A 65 2.41 -7.02 1.68
C GLU A 65 0.94 -6.60 1.78
N VAL A 66 0.52 -5.60 0.99
CA VAL A 66 -0.87 -5.13 0.93
C VAL A 66 -1.79 -6.22 0.39
N ILE A 67 -1.39 -6.90 -0.68
CA ILE A 67 -2.17 -8.01 -1.26
C ILE A 67 -2.31 -9.15 -0.25
N ASP A 68 -1.24 -9.54 0.42
CA ASP A 68 -1.26 -10.62 1.42
C ASP A 68 -2.16 -10.28 2.61
N LYS A 69 -2.07 -9.05 3.14
CA LYS A 69 -2.97 -8.55 4.19
C LYS A 69 -4.43 -8.54 3.70
N ALA A 70 -4.68 -8.11 2.46
CA ALA A 70 -6.02 -8.09 1.89
C ALA A 70 -6.59 -9.52 1.78
N VAL A 71 -5.82 -10.49 1.28
CA VAL A 71 -6.20 -11.91 1.24
C VAL A 71 -6.52 -12.41 2.65
N GLN A 72 -5.67 -12.11 3.64
CA GLN A 72 -5.89 -12.53 5.03
C GLN A 72 -7.18 -11.94 5.63
N LEU A 73 -7.56 -10.71 5.28
CA LEU A 73 -8.83 -10.09 5.71
C LEU A 73 -10.06 -10.75 5.06
N HIS A 74 -9.92 -11.25 3.83
CA HIS A 74 -10.95 -12.06 3.19
C HIS A 74 -10.99 -13.48 3.79
N GLY A 75 -9.91 -13.93 4.41
CA GLY A 75 -9.77 -15.25 5.05
C GLY A 75 -9.47 -16.35 4.03
N GLY A 76 -9.30 -17.58 4.51
CA GLY A 76 -9.42 -18.75 3.64
C GLY A 76 -10.90 -19.10 3.53
N ASP A 77 -11.42 -19.25 2.31
CA ASP A 77 -12.76 -19.80 2.09
C ASP A 77 -12.88 -21.20 2.72
#